data_AF-A0A1F3MAP7-F1
#
_entry.id   AF-A0A1F3MAP7-F1
#
_cell.length_a   1.000
_cell.length_b   1.000
_cell.length_c   1.000
_cell.angle_alpha   90.00
_cell.angle_beta   90.00
_cell.angle_gamma   90.00
#
_symmetry.space_group_name_H-M   'P 1'
#
loop_
_entity.id
_entity.type
_entity.pdbx_description
1 polymer ?
#
loop_
_entity_poly.entity_id
_entity_poly.type
_entity_poly.pdbx_seq_one_letter_code
_entity_poly.pdbx_strand_id
1 'polypeptide(L)'
;MKKFNLIFMCTAFVVLSACTSPEKEFQNAKDKNTIEGYYSFFEENPESPFLEEARRNLALLEFKDAQEINSEEVFQDIIDRYPNTEIYDSALLSLNTLELNKARMTGDIEGYTQYLSFLWKYQLVENLNKISFIIDSLRFDSTLIDGADNGLNNFVVNFPNSKFIDKAREFDLYPKDSKKYYDKAIDYLKIELQDYKQLLTKYPNSKLAKTLKERYETTKFNEINNSKELKYDIHELERFVQEFPDSEFNNKIQDRISIIKNHQKGKNIFDLISDKIIEVETQGSNITEVNVRIRKLVPYEVNVLVPPGTFFVSRNSSSQNMVTRTLKNINLTDNNWHATSIDAACANRIKKIPGEDDSFQVRRSPNQKELEILMKVLSEEYVSSEVEQAAIWIVTDNADFDDLGILVRRSAYDYYGGTRVIKEYEAARAMQICAKAKISIKRKAIWKDKSEIIKGLEDGELKVWLKNY
;
A
#
# COMPACT_ATOMS: atom_id res chain seq x y z
N MET A 1 94.54 -34.13 -79.49
CA MET A 1 94.41 -33.39 -78.21
C MET A 1 92.99 -33.58 -77.67
N LYS A 2 92.90 -34.11 -76.43
CA LYS A 2 91.87 -33.96 -75.37
C LYS A 2 90.36 -33.91 -75.71
N LYS A 3 89.67 -34.99 -75.28
CA LYS A 3 88.39 -35.15 -74.53
C LYS A 3 87.41 -33.95 -74.46
N PHE A 4 86.10 -34.21 -74.64
CA PHE A 4 85.12 -34.32 -73.53
C PHE A 4 83.69 -34.72 -74.00
N ASN A 5 83.04 -35.58 -73.21
CA ASN A 5 81.62 -35.97 -73.26
C ASN A 5 80.70 -34.82 -72.83
N LEU A 6 79.44 -34.77 -73.31
CA LEU A 6 78.32 -34.46 -72.42
C LEU A 6 76.95 -34.97 -72.95
N ILE A 7 76.30 -35.70 -72.05
CA ILE A 7 74.94 -36.24 -72.05
C ILE A 7 73.94 -35.13 -71.65
N PHE A 8 72.74 -35.08 -72.23
CA PHE A 8 71.53 -34.53 -71.60
C PHE A 8 70.30 -35.14 -72.32
N MET A 9 69.78 -36.29 -71.90
CA MET A 9 68.84 -36.52 -70.79
C MET A 9 67.44 -35.96 -71.07
N CYS A 10 66.61 -36.80 -71.71
CA CYS A 10 65.16 -36.73 -71.66
C CYS A 10 64.68 -36.79 -70.19
N THR A 11 63.85 -35.84 -69.79
CA THR A 11 63.04 -35.98 -68.57
C THR A 11 61.58 -35.74 -68.94
N ALA A 12 60.86 -36.84 -69.12
CA ALA A 12 59.41 -36.87 -69.12
C ALA A 12 58.93 -36.62 -67.69
N PHE A 13 58.24 -35.50 -67.47
CA PHE A 13 57.53 -35.24 -66.23
C PHE A 13 56.21 -36.01 -66.28
N VAL A 14 56.20 -37.21 -65.68
CA VAL A 14 54.96 -37.96 -65.41
C VAL A 14 54.35 -37.34 -64.15
N VAL A 15 53.33 -36.51 -64.33
CA VAL A 15 52.44 -36.11 -63.23
C VAL A 15 51.53 -37.30 -62.95
N LEU A 16 51.86 -38.08 -61.92
CA LEU A 16 50.96 -39.08 -61.35
C LEU A 16 49.85 -38.33 -60.57
N SER A 17 48.83 -37.86 -61.27
CA SER A 17 47.54 -37.59 -60.65
C SER A 17 46.97 -38.96 -60.25
N ALA A 18 47.09 -39.32 -58.97
CA ALA A 18 46.31 -40.40 -58.40
C ALA A 18 44.85 -40.00 -58.52
N CYS A 19 44.16 -40.46 -59.56
CA CYS A 19 42.70 -40.37 -59.64
C CYS A 19 42.13 -41.26 -58.53
N THR A 20 41.98 -40.71 -57.34
CA THR A 20 41.03 -41.23 -56.37
C THR A 20 39.66 -41.17 -57.02
N SER A 21 38.98 -42.31 -57.10
CA SER A 21 37.66 -42.34 -57.73
C SER A 21 36.67 -41.52 -56.89
N PRO A 22 35.74 -40.78 -57.50
CA PRO A 22 34.69 -40.06 -56.77
C PRO A 22 33.91 -40.95 -55.79
N GLU A 23 33.84 -42.26 -56.05
CA GLU A 23 33.26 -43.26 -55.15
C GLU A 23 34.02 -43.38 -53.83
N LYS A 24 35.37 -43.40 -53.87
CA LYS A 24 36.21 -43.49 -52.68
C LYS A 24 36.14 -42.21 -51.86
N GLU A 25 36.11 -41.06 -52.52
CA GLU A 25 35.99 -39.75 -51.85
C GLU A 25 34.61 -39.54 -51.24
N PHE A 26 33.56 -39.98 -51.92
CA PHE A 26 32.21 -40.02 -51.36
C PHE A 26 32.12 -40.93 -50.14
N GLN A 27 32.68 -42.14 -50.21
CA GLN A 27 32.70 -43.07 -49.07
C GLN A 27 33.48 -42.47 -47.89
N ASN A 28 34.61 -41.80 -48.13
CA ASN A 28 35.34 -41.08 -47.09
C ASN A 28 34.50 -39.97 -46.43
N ALA A 29 33.74 -39.20 -47.23
CA ALA A 29 32.84 -38.18 -46.70
C ALA A 29 31.72 -38.81 -45.85
N LYS A 30 31.18 -39.95 -46.29
CA LYS A 30 30.17 -40.74 -45.57
C LYS A 30 30.69 -41.33 -44.27
N ASP A 31 31.93 -41.82 -44.26
CA ASP A 31 32.57 -42.37 -43.07
C ASP A 31 32.87 -41.28 -42.03
N LYS A 32 33.28 -40.08 -42.48
CA LYS A 32 33.44 -38.91 -41.60
C LYS A 32 32.10 -38.39 -41.09
N ASN A 33 31.10 -38.37 -41.96
CA ASN A 33 29.74 -37.88 -41.70
C ASN A 33 29.70 -36.51 -41.00
N THR A 34 30.50 -35.56 -41.47
CA THR A 34 30.51 -34.18 -40.99
C THR A 34 30.17 -33.21 -42.12
N ILE A 35 29.66 -32.03 -41.76
CA ILE A 35 29.32 -30.95 -42.70
C ILE A 35 30.53 -30.59 -43.57
N GLU A 36 31.70 -30.40 -42.95
CA GLU A 36 32.95 -30.09 -43.65
C GLU A 36 33.38 -31.21 -44.59
N GLY A 37 33.18 -32.47 -44.17
CA GLY A 37 33.52 -33.63 -44.98
C GLY A 37 32.73 -33.69 -46.29
N TYR A 38 31.45 -33.33 -46.26
CA TYR A 38 30.63 -33.24 -47.46
C TYR A 38 30.93 -31.98 -48.30
N TYR A 39 31.22 -30.84 -47.68
CA TYR A 39 31.66 -29.65 -48.42
C TYR A 39 32.96 -29.90 -49.20
N SER A 40 33.97 -30.52 -48.58
CA SER A 40 35.20 -30.91 -49.28
C SER A 40 34.92 -31.84 -50.45
N PHE A 41 34.00 -32.79 -50.29
CA PHE A 41 33.59 -33.68 -51.38
C PHE A 41 32.96 -32.92 -52.56
N PHE A 42 32.10 -31.93 -52.29
CA PHE A 42 31.48 -31.11 -53.35
C PHE A 42 32.50 -30.25 -54.11
N GLU A 43 33.47 -29.67 -53.40
CA GLU A 43 34.52 -28.84 -54.00
C GLU A 43 35.44 -29.67 -54.90
N GLU A 44 35.82 -30.87 -54.46
CA GLU A 44 36.75 -31.74 -55.16
C GLU A 44 36.08 -32.54 -56.30
N ASN A 45 34.76 -32.78 -56.23
CA ASN A 45 34.03 -33.65 -57.17
C ASN A 45 32.73 -33.05 -57.73
N PRO A 46 32.76 -31.89 -58.42
CA PRO A 46 31.56 -31.16 -58.86
C PRO A 46 30.69 -31.88 -59.91
N GLU A 47 31.17 -32.95 -60.53
CA GLU A 47 30.43 -33.75 -61.53
C GLU A 47 30.17 -35.20 -61.08
N SER A 48 30.36 -35.50 -59.78
CA SER A 48 30.21 -36.87 -59.28
C SER A 48 28.77 -37.40 -59.40
N PRO A 49 28.57 -38.68 -59.75
CA PRO A 49 27.26 -39.31 -59.69
C PRO A 49 26.68 -39.39 -58.27
N PHE A 50 27.51 -39.20 -57.23
CA PHE A 50 27.10 -39.27 -55.82
C PHE A 50 26.65 -37.93 -55.21
N LEU A 51 26.64 -36.84 -55.99
CA LEU A 51 26.30 -35.49 -55.49
C LEU A 51 24.94 -35.40 -54.80
N GLU A 52 23.92 -36.09 -55.35
CA GLU A 52 22.57 -36.08 -54.77
C GLU A 52 22.51 -36.84 -53.43
N GLU A 53 23.26 -37.94 -53.28
CA GLU A 53 23.33 -38.66 -52.00
C GLU A 53 24.11 -37.85 -50.96
N ALA A 54 25.24 -37.26 -51.36
CA ALA A 54 26.02 -36.36 -50.51
C ALA A 54 25.18 -35.16 -50.04
N ARG A 55 24.35 -34.59 -50.92
CA ARG A 55 23.48 -33.44 -50.58
C ARG A 55 22.41 -33.82 -49.58
N ARG A 56 21.80 -35.01 -49.71
CA ARG A 56 20.85 -35.53 -48.70
C ARG A 56 21.53 -35.72 -47.34
N ASN A 57 22.73 -36.30 -47.30
CA ASN A 57 23.44 -36.52 -46.04
C ASN A 57 23.88 -35.19 -45.39
N LEU A 58 24.31 -34.21 -46.18
CA LEU A 58 24.60 -32.86 -45.69
C LEU A 58 23.34 -32.21 -45.11
N ALA A 59 22.22 -32.26 -45.84
CA ALA A 59 20.96 -31.69 -45.39
C ALA A 59 20.46 -32.33 -44.07
N LEU A 60 20.64 -33.65 -43.90
CA LEU A 60 20.34 -34.36 -42.65
C LEU A 60 21.18 -33.84 -41.47
N LEU A 61 22.48 -33.62 -41.67
CA LEU A 61 23.37 -33.10 -40.62
C LEU A 61 23.03 -31.66 -40.25
N GLU A 62 22.87 -30.80 -41.26
CA GLU A 62 22.53 -29.39 -41.02
C GLU A 62 21.13 -29.23 -40.40
N PHE A 63 20.17 -30.09 -40.75
CA PHE A 63 18.87 -30.12 -40.09
C PHE A 63 18.96 -30.54 -38.63
N LYS A 64 19.82 -31.50 -38.30
CA LYS A 64 20.07 -31.88 -36.92
C LYS A 64 20.66 -30.70 -36.13
N ASP A 65 21.65 -30.00 -36.67
CA ASP A 65 22.22 -28.82 -36.04
C ASP A 65 21.16 -27.70 -35.88
N ALA A 66 20.29 -27.53 -36.88
CA ALA A 66 19.17 -26.60 -36.81
C ALA A 66 18.15 -26.97 -35.72
N GLN A 67 17.89 -28.25 -35.48
CA GLN A 67 17.05 -28.69 -34.37
C GLN A 67 17.64 -28.34 -33.00
N GLU A 68 18.97 -28.33 -32.89
CA GLU A 68 19.66 -27.90 -31.66
C GLU A 68 19.59 -26.39 -31.46
N ILE A 69 19.73 -25.60 -32.55
CA ILE A 69 19.63 -24.13 -32.50
C ILE A 69 18.17 -23.67 -32.32
N ASN A 70 17.23 -24.38 -32.94
CA ASN A 70 15.78 -24.17 -32.89
C ASN A 70 15.34 -22.72 -33.15
N SER A 71 15.76 -22.15 -34.29
CA SER A 71 15.45 -20.77 -34.66
C SER A 71 14.76 -20.66 -36.03
N GLU A 72 13.95 -19.62 -36.21
CA GLU A 72 13.24 -19.33 -37.47
C GLU A 72 14.22 -19.19 -38.64
N GLU A 73 15.31 -18.43 -38.43
CA GLU A 73 16.32 -18.14 -39.46
C GLU A 73 16.99 -19.40 -39.98
N VAL A 74 17.40 -20.30 -39.09
CA VAL A 74 18.13 -21.52 -39.49
C VAL A 74 17.21 -22.51 -40.21
N PHE A 75 15.95 -22.68 -39.76
CA PHE A 75 15.02 -23.53 -40.51
C PHE A 75 14.62 -22.93 -41.86
N GLN A 76 14.49 -21.61 -41.95
CA GLN A 76 14.21 -20.91 -43.22
C GLN A 76 15.36 -21.11 -44.21
N ASP A 77 16.61 -21.01 -43.76
CA ASP A 77 17.79 -21.28 -44.59
C ASP A 77 17.80 -22.72 -45.14
N ILE A 78 17.46 -23.72 -44.32
CA ILE A 78 17.34 -25.11 -44.76
C ILE A 78 16.25 -25.29 -45.83
N ILE A 79 15.08 -24.68 -45.63
CA ILE A 79 13.96 -24.71 -46.58
C ILE A 79 14.39 -24.13 -47.93
N ASP A 80 15.13 -23.02 -47.92
CA ASP A 80 15.59 -22.33 -49.12
C ASP A 80 16.71 -23.09 -49.85
N ARG A 81 17.64 -23.74 -49.11
CA ARG A 81 18.75 -24.51 -49.68
C ARG A 81 18.36 -25.90 -50.16
N TYR A 82 17.36 -26.54 -49.55
CA TYR A 82 16.99 -27.93 -49.82
C TYR A 82 15.51 -28.16 -50.22
N PRO A 83 14.95 -27.40 -51.19
CA PRO A 83 13.51 -27.38 -51.48
C PRO A 83 12.90 -28.69 -52.00
N ASN A 84 13.72 -29.62 -52.49
CA ASN A 84 13.27 -30.89 -53.11
C ASN A 84 13.79 -32.13 -52.36
N THR A 85 14.01 -32.01 -51.05
CA THR A 85 14.53 -33.11 -50.21
C THR A 85 13.50 -33.53 -49.16
N GLU A 86 13.64 -34.72 -48.59
CA GLU A 86 12.82 -35.16 -47.45
C GLU A 86 12.99 -34.28 -46.19
N ILE A 87 14.10 -33.54 -46.12
CA ILE A 87 14.38 -32.58 -45.05
C ILE A 87 13.48 -31.35 -45.13
N TYR A 88 13.04 -30.97 -46.33
CA TYR A 88 12.18 -29.80 -46.55
C TYR A 88 10.93 -29.86 -45.67
N ASP A 89 10.18 -30.97 -45.72
CA ASP A 89 8.94 -31.11 -44.95
C ASP A 89 9.19 -31.09 -43.43
N SER A 90 10.32 -31.66 -43.00
CA SER A 90 10.72 -31.68 -41.58
C SER A 90 11.12 -30.29 -41.09
N ALA A 91 11.89 -29.54 -41.88
CA ALA A 91 12.27 -28.15 -41.58
C ALA A 91 11.07 -27.22 -41.59
N LEU A 92 10.17 -27.37 -42.57
CA LEU A 92 8.92 -26.63 -42.65
C LEU A 92 8.02 -26.90 -41.45
N LEU A 93 7.93 -28.15 -40.98
CA LEU A 93 7.16 -28.51 -39.78
C LEU A 93 7.74 -27.86 -38.51
N SER A 94 9.06 -27.85 -38.36
CA SER A 94 9.74 -27.16 -37.25
C SER A 94 9.47 -25.65 -37.28
N LEU A 95 9.64 -25.01 -38.44
CA LEU A 95 9.39 -23.58 -38.61
C LEU A 95 7.92 -23.22 -38.33
N ASN A 96 6.99 -24.01 -38.86
CA ASN A 96 5.55 -23.85 -38.61
C ASN A 96 5.22 -23.92 -37.11
N THR A 97 5.90 -24.80 -36.36
CA THR A 97 5.73 -24.91 -34.91
C THR A 97 6.20 -23.65 -34.17
N LEU A 98 7.35 -23.09 -34.57
CA LEU A 98 7.86 -21.84 -34.00
C LEU A 98 6.92 -20.66 -34.26
N GLU A 99 6.45 -20.50 -35.50
CA GLU A 99 5.54 -19.42 -35.90
C GLU A 99 4.18 -19.51 -35.18
N LEU A 100 3.63 -20.72 -35.00
CA LEU A 100 2.42 -20.91 -34.20
C LEU A 100 2.63 -20.51 -32.74
N ASN A 101 3.78 -20.87 -32.16
CA ASN A 101 4.09 -20.53 -30.77
C ASN A 101 4.23 -19.02 -30.59
N LYS A 102 4.86 -18.32 -31.55
CA LYS A 102 4.95 -16.85 -31.57
C LYS A 102 3.57 -16.19 -31.63
N ALA A 103 2.67 -16.69 -32.48
CA ALA A 103 1.28 -16.22 -32.53
C ALA A 103 0.52 -16.50 -31.23
N ARG A 104 0.76 -17.64 -30.57
CA ARG A 104 0.16 -17.96 -29.26
C ARG A 104 0.71 -17.09 -28.13
N MET A 105 1.99 -16.75 -28.18
CA MET A 105 2.65 -15.91 -27.16
C MET A 105 2.13 -14.47 -27.20
N THR A 106 1.92 -13.92 -28.39
CA THR A 106 1.28 -12.60 -28.55
C THR A 106 -0.21 -12.67 -28.23
N GLY A 107 -0.89 -13.72 -28.70
CA GLY A 107 -2.30 -13.97 -28.39
C GLY A 107 -3.25 -12.93 -28.98
N ASP A 108 -2.80 -12.14 -29.95
CA ASP A 108 -3.57 -11.05 -30.54
C ASP A 108 -3.83 -11.25 -32.04
N ILE A 109 -4.65 -10.36 -32.60
CA ILE A 109 -5.07 -10.44 -34.01
C ILE A 109 -3.86 -10.34 -34.94
N GLU A 110 -2.86 -9.52 -34.60
CA GLU A 110 -1.69 -9.29 -35.45
C GLU A 110 -0.81 -10.53 -35.53
N GLY A 111 -0.44 -11.13 -34.39
CA GLY A 111 0.37 -12.35 -34.34
C GLY A 111 -0.29 -13.51 -35.09
N TYR A 112 -1.60 -13.71 -34.91
CA TYR A 112 -2.31 -14.74 -35.68
C TYR A 112 -2.46 -14.39 -37.17
N THR A 113 -2.55 -13.10 -37.55
CA THR A 113 -2.59 -12.68 -38.97
C THR A 113 -1.25 -12.89 -39.66
N GLN A 114 -0.13 -12.65 -38.96
CA GLN A 114 1.21 -12.95 -39.45
C GLN A 114 1.37 -14.45 -39.66
N TYR A 115 0.97 -15.28 -38.68
CA TYR A 115 0.99 -16.73 -38.83
C TYR A 115 0.05 -17.24 -39.93
N LEU A 116 -1.13 -16.65 -40.09
CA LEU A 116 -2.00 -16.97 -41.21
C LEU A 116 -1.28 -16.72 -42.54
N SER A 117 -0.61 -15.57 -42.70
CA SER A 117 0.16 -15.23 -43.90
C SER A 117 1.28 -16.24 -44.18
N PHE A 118 1.95 -16.73 -43.14
CA PHE A 118 2.91 -17.83 -43.23
C PHE A 118 2.27 -19.12 -43.77
N LEU A 119 1.10 -19.51 -43.24
CA LEU A 119 0.38 -20.70 -43.73
C LEU A 119 -0.02 -20.58 -45.21
N TRP A 120 -0.40 -19.38 -45.67
CA TRP A 120 -0.68 -19.12 -47.09
C TRP A 120 0.58 -19.22 -47.96
N LYS A 121 1.71 -18.67 -47.50
CA LYS A 121 3.01 -18.72 -48.21
C LYS A 121 3.42 -20.17 -48.50
N TYR A 122 3.26 -21.05 -47.53
CA TYR A 122 3.67 -22.47 -47.62
C TYR A 122 2.53 -23.44 -47.94
N GLN A 123 1.34 -22.95 -48.30
CA GLN A 123 0.17 -23.75 -48.67
C GLN A 123 -0.25 -24.80 -47.61
N LEU A 124 -0.08 -24.47 -46.32
CA LEU A 124 -0.36 -25.36 -45.19
C LEU A 124 -1.85 -25.34 -44.81
N VAL A 125 -2.67 -26.00 -45.63
CA VAL A 125 -4.15 -25.89 -45.61
C VAL A 125 -4.83 -26.39 -44.33
N GLU A 126 -4.26 -27.37 -43.61
CA GLU A 126 -4.92 -28.02 -42.47
C GLU A 126 -5.22 -27.04 -41.32
N ASN A 127 -4.36 -26.04 -41.12
CA ASN A 127 -4.48 -25.09 -40.01
C ASN A 127 -5.23 -23.80 -40.38
N LEU A 128 -5.42 -23.49 -41.66
CA LEU A 128 -6.02 -22.23 -42.13
C LEU A 128 -7.38 -21.95 -41.48
N ASN A 129 -8.27 -22.94 -41.48
CA ASN A 129 -9.63 -22.77 -40.93
C ASN A 129 -9.62 -22.55 -39.41
N LYS A 130 -8.72 -23.23 -38.68
CA LYS A 130 -8.59 -23.09 -37.23
C LYS A 130 -8.07 -21.69 -36.87
N ILE A 131 -7.04 -21.21 -37.58
CA ILE A 131 -6.46 -19.90 -37.34
C ILE A 131 -7.40 -18.78 -37.78
N SER A 132 -8.07 -18.92 -38.92
CA SER A 132 -9.11 -17.97 -39.34
C SER A 132 -10.23 -17.86 -38.30
N PHE A 133 -10.64 -18.97 -37.69
CA PHE A 133 -11.63 -18.95 -36.62
C PHE A 133 -11.15 -18.20 -35.37
N ILE A 134 -9.89 -18.39 -34.97
CA ILE A 134 -9.30 -17.66 -33.83
C ILE A 134 -9.27 -16.15 -34.12
N ILE A 135 -8.81 -15.75 -35.31
CA ILE A 135 -8.78 -14.35 -35.73
C ILE A 135 -10.18 -13.73 -35.70
N ASP A 136 -11.16 -14.43 -36.25
CA ASP A 136 -12.56 -13.99 -36.25
C ASP A 136 -13.11 -13.82 -34.83
N SER A 137 -12.81 -14.76 -33.93
CA SER A 137 -13.21 -14.68 -32.52
C SER A 137 -12.61 -13.45 -31.85
N LEU A 138 -11.29 -13.25 -32.00
CA LEU A 138 -10.58 -12.10 -31.43
C LEU A 138 -11.11 -10.77 -31.98
N ARG A 139 -11.44 -10.71 -33.27
CA ARG A 139 -12.05 -9.54 -33.90
C ARG A 139 -13.45 -9.28 -33.35
N PHE A 140 -14.25 -10.31 -33.18
CA PHE A 140 -15.59 -10.19 -32.59
C PHE A 140 -15.51 -9.68 -31.14
N ASP A 141 -14.64 -10.27 -30.33
CA ASP A 141 -14.46 -9.88 -28.94
C ASP A 141 -13.93 -8.44 -28.83
N SER A 142 -12.94 -8.07 -29.66
CA SER A 142 -12.44 -6.69 -29.75
C SER A 142 -13.54 -5.71 -30.15
N THR A 143 -14.47 -6.12 -31.00
CA THR A 143 -15.60 -5.28 -31.42
C THR A 143 -16.55 -5.02 -30.25
N LEU A 144 -16.82 -6.03 -29.43
CA LEU A 144 -17.64 -5.91 -28.22
C LEU A 144 -16.98 -5.01 -27.17
N ILE A 145 -15.66 -5.16 -26.99
CA ILE A 145 -14.89 -4.38 -26.02
C ILE A 145 -14.77 -2.91 -26.45
N ASP A 146 -14.35 -2.65 -27.68
CA ASP A 146 -14.18 -1.29 -28.19
C ASP A 146 -15.52 -0.54 -28.20
N GLY A 147 -16.60 -1.24 -28.58
CA GLY A 147 -17.96 -0.71 -28.51
C GLY A 147 -18.20 0.46 -29.46
N ALA A 148 -17.39 0.58 -30.53
CA ALA A 148 -17.57 1.60 -31.56
C ALA A 148 -18.96 1.50 -32.20
N ASP A 149 -19.58 2.65 -32.49
CA ASP A 149 -20.97 2.77 -32.95
C ASP A 149 -21.26 1.96 -34.23
N ASN A 150 -20.24 1.60 -35.01
CA ASN A 150 -20.33 0.77 -36.20
C ASN A 150 -19.56 -0.55 -36.14
N GLY A 151 -18.94 -0.90 -35.00
CA GLY A 151 -18.05 -2.06 -34.89
C GLY A 151 -18.71 -3.38 -35.35
N LEU A 152 -19.88 -3.71 -34.81
CA LEU A 152 -20.61 -4.95 -35.17
C LEU A 152 -21.09 -4.94 -36.63
N ASN A 153 -21.52 -3.79 -37.14
CA ASN A 153 -21.93 -3.66 -38.54
C ASN A 153 -20.73 -3.86 -39.48
N ASN A 154 -19.60 -3.24 -39.15
CA ASN A 154 -18.34 -3.44 -39.87
C ASN A 154 -17.88 -4.89 -39.79
N PHE A 155 -18.03 -5.55 -38.65
CA PHE A 155 -17.72 -6.97 -38.52
C PHE A 155 -18.60 -7.83 -39.44
N VAL A 156 -19.92 -7.56 -39.47
CA VAL A 156 -20.86 -8.29 -40.34
C VAL A 156 -20.56 -8.08 -41.82
N VAL A 157 -20.22 -6.84 -42.22
CA VAL A 157 -19.91 -6.49 -43.61
C VAL A 157 -18.56 -7.05 -44.05
N ASN A 158 -17.53 -6.96 -43.22
CA ASN A 158 -16.16 -7.35 -43.58
C ASN A 158 -15.91 -8.86 -43.41
N PHE A 159 -16.68 -9.54 -42.55
CA PHE A 159 -16.52 -10.96 -42.26
C PHE A 159 -17.82 -11.76 -42.42
N PRO A 160 -18.50 -11.68 -43.60
CA PRO A 160 -19.84 -12.23 -43.79
C PRO A 160 -19.93 -13.75 -43.64
N ASN A 161 -18.79 -14.45 -43.71
CA ASN A 161 -18.69 -15.91 -43.55
C ASN A 161 -18.23 -16.32 -42.14
N SER A 162 -18.08 -15.37 -41.22
CA SER A 162 -17.64 -15.67 -39.85
C SER A 162 -18.70 -16.48 -39.10
N LYS A 163 -18.25 -17.44 -38.28
CA LYS A 163 -19.13 -18.18 -37.36
C LYS A 163 -19.77 -17.29 -36.28
N PHE A 164 -19.30 -16.05 -36.13
CA PHE A 164 -19.81 -15.09 -35.16
C PHE A 164 -20.87 -14.14 -35.74
N ILE A 165 -21.26 -14.27 -37.01
CA ILE A 165 -22.27 -13.39 -37.64
C ILE A 165 -23.60 -13.41 -36.90
N ASP A 166 -24.11 -14.59 -36.54
CA ASP A 166 -25.41 -14.68 -35.87
C ASP A 166 -25.35 -14.05 -34.47
N LYS A 167 -24.23 -14.21 -33.75
CA LYS A 167 -24.00 -13.51 -32.48
C LYS A 167 -23.90 -12.01 -32.68
N ALA A 168 -23.20 -11.55 -33.71
CA ALA A 168 -23.09 -10.12 -34.03
C ALA A 168 -24.46 -9.49 -34.28
N ARG A 169 -25.34 -10.19 -35.01
CA ARG A 169 -26.73 -9.77 -35.23
C ARG A 169 -27.55 -9.78 -33.95
N GLU A 170 -27.35 -10.77 -33.09
CA GLU A 170 -28.02 -10.85 -31.78
C GLU A 170 -27.65 -9.66 -30.87
N PHE A 171 -26.38 -9.23 -30.89
CA PHE A 171 -25.92 -8.05 -30.16
C PHE A 171 -26.42 -6.74 -30.76
N ASP A 172 -26.63 -6.67 -32.08
CA ASP A 172 -27.17 -5.48 -32.77
C ASP A 172 -28.65 -5.21 -32.42
N LEU A 173 -29.35 -6.18 -31.82
CA LEU A 173 -30.70 -5.98 -31.26
C LEU A 173 -30.75 -5.04 -30.05
N TYR A 174 -29.61 -4.78 -29.41
CA TYR A 174 -29.51 -3.86 -28.28
C TYR A 174 -28.96 -2.52 -28.76
N PRO A 175 -29.56 -1.38 -28.32
CA PRO A 175 -28.93 -0.09 -28.54
C PRO A 175 -27.51 -0.12 -27.98
N LYS A 176 -26.53 0.29 -28.79
CA LYS A 176 -25.09 0.14 -28.50
C LYS A 176 -24.66 0.91 -27.25
N ASP A 177 -25.40 1.96 -26.90
CA ASP A 177 -25.20 2.77 -25.68
C ASP A 177 -26.08 2.33 -24.51
N SER A 178 -26.82 1.23 -24.63
CA SER A 178 -27.67 0.75 -23.55
C SER A 178 -26.86 -0.06 -22.55
N LYS A 179 -27.14 0.14 -21.25
CA LYS A 179 -26.63 -0.70 -20.17
C LYS A 179 -26.78 -2.20 -20.46
N LYS A 180 -27.90 -2.58 -21.10
CA LYS A 180 -28.23 -3.96 -21.48
C LYS A 180 -27.26 -4.57 -22.50
N TYR A 181 -26.73 -3.77 -23.43
CA TYR A 181 -25.69 -4.22 -24.37
C TYR A 181 -24.41 -4.59 -23.60
N TYR A 182 -23.94 -3.71 -22.72
CA TYR A 182 -22.73 -3.95 -21.94
C TYR A 182 -22.88 -5.08 -20.92
N ASP A 183 -24.04 -5.21 -20.26
CA ASP A 183 -24.38 -6.38 -19.43
C ASP A 183 -24.11 -7.69 -20.19
N LYS A 184 -24.71 -7.80 -21.38
CA LYS A 184 -24.60 -9.00 -22.19
C LYS A 184 -23.18 -9.25 -22.70
N ALA A 185 -22.45 -8.18 -23.03
CA ALA A 185 -21.07 -8.28 -23.49
C ALA A 185 -20.13 -8.75 -22.36
N ILE A 186 -20.31 -8.23 -21.14
CA ILE A 186 -19.57 -8.66 -19.96
C ILE A 186 -19.81 -10.15 -19.68
N ASP A 187 -21.08 -10.59 -19.70
CA ASP A 187 -21.45 -11.99 -19.49
C ASP A 187 -20.87 -12.91 -20.58
N TYR A 188 -20.93 -12.49 -21.84
CA TYR A 188 -20.41 -13.25 -22.97
C TYR A 188 -18.89 -13.42 -22.90
N LEU A 189 -18.18 -12.32 -22.62
CA LEU A 189 -16.72 -12.29 -22.54
C LEU A 189 -16.19 -12.84 -21.21
N LYS A 190 -17.07 -13.08 -20.23
CA LYS A 190 -16.74 -13.54 -18.87
C LYS A 190 -15.72 -12.61 -18.19
N ILE A 191 -15.94 -11.31 -18.32
CA ILE A 191 -15.06 -10.28 -17.75
C ILE A 191 -15.43 -10.06 -16.29
N GLU A 192 -14.43 -10.06 -15.40
CA GLU A 192 -14.63 -9.69 -14.01
C GLU A 192 -14.58 -8.18 -13.82
N LEU A 193 -15.32 -7.64 -12.83
CA LEU A 193 -15.36 -6.19 -12.61
C LEU A 193 -13.97 -5.58 -12.37
N GLN A 194 -13.07 -6.33 -11.71
CA GLN A 194 -11.70 -5.91 -11.40
C GLN A 194 -10.79 -5.76 -12.64
N ASP A 195 -11.16 -6.36 -13.77
CA ASP A 195 -10.36 -6.34 -15.00
C ASP A 195 -10.43 -4.99 -15.74
N TYR A 196 -11.30 -4.08 -15.30
CA TYR A 196 -11.52 -2.78 -15.93
C TYR A 196 -10.23 -1.98 -16.14
N LYS A 197 -9.23 -2.07 -15.24
CA LYS A 197 -7.95 -1.36 -15.37
C LYS A 197 -7.12 -1.88 -16.55
N GLN A 198 -7.07 -3.20 -16.71
CA GLN A 198 -6.35 -3.82 -17.83
C GLN A 198 -7.05 -3.47 -19.15
N LEU A 199 -8.38 -3.51 -19.16
CA LEU A 199 -9.19 -3.12 -20.32
C LEU A 199 -9.05 -1.64 -20.67
N LEU A 200 -9.03 -0.72 -19.71
CA LEU A 200 -8.80 0.70 -19.98
C LEU A 200 -7.37 0.99 -20.44
N THR A 201 -6.39 0.20 -20.00
CA THR A 201 -5.01 0.30 -20.51
C THR A 201 -4.95 -0.10 -21.99
N LYS A 202 -5.60 -1.21 -22.36
CA LYS A 202 -5.59 -1.73 -23.73
C LYS A 202 -6.55 -0.99 -24.67
N TYR A 203 -7.69 -0.53 -24.15
CA TYR A 203 -8.77 0.15 -24.87
C TYR A 203 -9.25 1.39 -24.10
N PRO A 204 -8.46 2.49 -24.09
CA PRO A 204 -8.74 3.68 -23.27
C PRO A 204 -10.10 4.34 -23.52
N ASN A 205 -10.63 4.19 -24.74
CA ASN A 205 -11.91 4.77 -25.15
C ASN A 205 -13.09 3.79 -25.04
N SER A 206 -12.86 2.55 -24.61
CA SER A 206 -13.89 1.52 -24.51
C SER A 206 -15.03 1.96 -23.59
N LYS A 207 -16.24 2.03 -24.15
CA LYS A 207 -17.47 2.27 -23.38
C LYS A 207 -17.77 1.11 -22.41
N LEU A 208 -17.42 -0.13 -22.80
CA LEU A 208 -17.54 -1.32 -21.95
C LEU A 208 -16.62 -1.23 -20.73
N ALA A 209 -15.36 -0.86 -20.92
CA ALA A 209 -14.39 -0.70 -19.83
C ALA A 209 -14.78 0.43 -18.87
N LYS A 210 -15.33 1.54 -19.39
CA LYS A 210 -15.92 2.61 -18.57
C LYS A 210 -17.13 2.12 -17.76
N THR A 211 -18.03 1.38 -18.40
CA THR A 211 -19.20 0.77 -17.73
C THR A 211 -18.77 -0.21 -16.63
N LEU A 212 -17.72 -1.00 -16.85
CA LEU A 212 -17.13 -1.89 -15.85
C LEU A 212 -16.56 -1.11 -14.67
N LYS A 213 -15.81 -0.02 -14.93
CA LYS A 213 -15.29 0.88 -13.90
C LYS A 213 -16.43 1.42 -13.02
N GLU A 214 -17.49 1.96 -13.63
CA GLU A 214 -18.65 2.51 -12.90
C GLU A 214 -19.33 1.46 -12.02
N ARG A 215 -19.47 0.22 -12.51
CA ARG A 215 -20.02 -0.89 -11.72
C ARG A 215 -19.12 -1.29 -10.57
N TYR A 216 -17.82 -1.42 -10.83
CA TYR A 216 -16.84 -1.76 -9.81
C TYR A 216 -16.81 -0.69 -8.70
N GLU A 217 -16.76 0.58 -9.08
CA GLU A 217 -16.85 1.73 -8.20
C GLU A 217 -18.13 1.70 -7.34
N THR A 218 -19.29 1.53 -7.98
CA THR A 218 -20.59 1.43 -7.28
C THR A 218 -20.61 0.26 -6.29
N THR A 219 -20.03 -0.88 -6.69
CA THR A 219 -19.97 -2.09 -5.85
C THR A 219 -19.10 -1.85 -4.63
N LYS A 220 -17.91 -1.27 -4.83
CA LYS A 220 -16.98 -0.89 -3.76
C LYS A 220 -17.59 0.15 -2.82
N PHE A 221 -18.26 1.16 -3.37
CA PHE A 221 -18.96 2.15 -2.57
C PHE A 221 -20.06 1.51 -1.71
N ASN A 222 -20.86 0.60 -2.28
CA ASN A 222 -21.92 -0.09 -1.56
C ASN A 222 -21.38 -1.01 -0.46
N GLU A 223 -20.28 -1.71 -0.72
CA GLU A 223 -19.55 -2.52 0.27
C GLU A 223 -19.14 -1.66 1.48
N ILE A 224 -18.49 -0.52 1.22
CA ILE A 224 -18.11 0.45 2.26
C ILE A 224 -19.35 0.98 2.98
N ASN A 225 -20.37 1.42 2.25
CA ASN A 225 -21.52 2.11 2.82
C ASN A 225 -22.44 1.20 3.66
N ASN A 226 -22.50 -0.08 3.33
CA ASN A 226 -23.36 -1.06 4.00
C ASN A 226 -22.62 -1.81 5.13
N SER A 227 -21.28 -1.79 5.13
CA SER A 227 -20.49 -2.32 6.23
C SER A 227 -20.58 -1.43 7.47
N LYS A 228 -20.66 -2.07 8.66
CA LYS A 228 -20.59 -1.34 9.94
C LYS A 228 -19.18 -0.85 10.25
N GLU A 229 -18.17 -1.58 9.78
CA GLU A 229 -16.76 -1.34 10.06
C GLU A 229 -16.16 -0.41 9.00
N LEU A 230 -16.21 -0.81 7.73
CA LEU A 230 -15.54 -0.11 6.62
C LEU A 230 -16.07 1.31 6.40
N LYS A 231 -17.36 1.56 6.70
CA LYS A 231 -18.00 2.87 6.53
C LYS A 231 -17.28 4.00 7.25
N TYR A 232 -16.57 3.68 8.33
CA TYR A 232 -15.86 4.65 9.16
C TYR A 232 -14.37 4.35 9.32
N ASP A 233 -13.86 3.38 8.55
CA ASP A 233 -12.42 3.14 8.45
C ASP A 233 -11.81 4.19 7.53
N ILE A 234 -10.96 5.06 8.09
CA ILE A 234 -10.35 6.16 7.36
C ILE A 234 -9.45 5.67 6.22
N HIS A 235 -8.77 4.54 6.38
CA HIS A 235 -7.85 4.00 5.38
C HIS A 235 -8.62 3.45 4.18
N GLU A 236 -9.75 2.79 4.42
CA GLU A 236 -10.62 2.30 3.34
C GLU A 236 -11.29 3.45 2.57
N LEU A 237 -11.75 4.48 3.28
CA LEU A 237 -12.31 5.68 2.66
C LEU A 237 -11.26 6.42 1.81
N GLU A 238 -10.03 6.57 2.31
CA GLU A 238 -8.92 7.19 1.56
C GLU A 238 -8.51 6.35 0.34
N ARG A 239 -8.47 5.02 0.47
CA ARG A 239 -8.18 4.11 -0.65
C ARG A 239 -9.23 4.23 -1.75
N PHE A 240 -10.51 4.34 -1.39
CA PHE A 240 -11.58 4.55 -2.36
C PHE A 240 -11.37 5.84 -3.18
N VAL A 241 -11.07 6.96 -2.52
CA VAL A 241 -10.81 8.24 -3.20
C VAL A 241 -9.59 8.15 -4.10
N GLN A 242 -8.52 7.47 -3.65
CA GLN A 242 -7.31 7.29 -4.43
C GLN A 242 -7.56 6.44 -5.69
N GLU A 243 -8.38 5.39 -5.56
CA GLU A 243 -8.70 4.50 -6.68
C GLU A 243 -9.68 5.14 -7.67
N PHE A 244 -10.63 5.95 -7.18
CA PHE A 244 -11.67 6.60 -7.98
C PHE A 244 -11.67 8.12 -7.76
N PRO A 245 -10.65 8.86 -8.22
CA PRO A 245 -10.52 10.30 -7.96
C PRO A 245 -11.66 11.15 -8.56
N ASP A 246 -12.31 10.66 -9.62
CA ASP A 246 -13.42 11.33 -10.30
C ASP A 246 -14.79 10.74 -9.95
N SER A 247 -14.87 9.91 -8.90
CA SER A 247 -16.11 9.26 -8.48
C SER A 247 -17.20 10.27 -8.11
N GLU A 248 -18.44 10.00 -8.50
CA GLU A 248 -19.61 10.78 -8.03
C GLU A 248 -19.82 10.64 -6.51
N PHE A 249 -19.29 9.57 -5.90
CA PHE A 249 -19.39 9.29 -4.47
C PHE A 249 -18.36 10.06 -3.64
N ASN A 250 -17.36 10.70 -4.26
CA ASN A 250 -16.24 11.31 -3.55
C ASN A 250 -16.67 12.38 -2.56
N ASN A 251 -17.66 13.22 -2.89
CA ASN A 251 -18.15 14.23 -1.94
C ASN A 251 -18.61 13.58 -0.62
N LYS A 252 -19.41 12.51 -0.73
CA LYS A 252 -19.94 11.79 0.44
C LYS A 252 -18.85 11.06 1.24
N ILE A 253 -17.82 10.55 0.58
CA ILE A 253 -16.67 9.91 1.22
C ILE A 253 -15.78 10.95 1.90
N GLN A 254 -15.49 12.06 1.23
CA GLN A 254 -14.70 13.17 1.78
C GLN A 254 -15.36 13.84 2.98
N ASP A 255 -16.68 13.96 2.99
CA ASP A 255 -17.42 14.44 4.17
C ASP A 255 -17.18 13.52 5.38
N ARG A 256 -17.19 12.19 5.19
CA ARG A 256 -16.90 11.23 6.27
C ARG A 256 -15.46 11.32 6.74
N ILE A 257 -14.51 11.37 5.81
CA ILE A 257 -13.09 11.55 6.14
C ILE A 257 -12.89 12.82 6.96
N SER A 258 -13.52 13.93 6.54
CA SER A 258 -13.42 15.23 7.22
C SER A 258 -14.00 15.18 8.63
N ILE A 259 -15.15 14.53 8.82
CA ILE A 259 -15.75 14.32 10.14
C ILE A 259 -14.81 13.51 11.05
N ILE A 260 -14.29 12.38 10.55
CA ILE A 260 -13.40 11.51 11.32
C ILE A 260 -12.11 12.26 11.69
N LYS A 261 -11.45 12.91 10.72
CA LYS A 261 -10.23 13.70 10.95
C LYS A 261 -10.44 14.84 11.93
N ASN A 262 -11.56 15.56 11.84
CA ASN A 262 -11.90 16.63 12.79
C ASN A 262 -12.07 16.10 14.21
N HIS A 263 -12.61 14.89 14.37
CA HIS A 263 -12.79 14.27 15.68
C HIS A 263 -11.51 13.67 16.25
N GLN A 264 -10.54 13.32 15.40
CA GLN A 264 -9.23 12.82 15.82
C GLN A 264 -8.18 13.92 16.04
N LYS A 265 -8.36 15.11 15.45
CA LYS A 265 -7.33 16.17 15.48
C LYS A 265 -7.59 17.19 16.60
N GLY A 266 -6.75 17.14 17.64
CA GLY A 266 -6.59 18.24 18.60
C GLY A 266 -7.76 18.48 19.56
N LYS A 267 -8.75 17.59 19.59
CA LYS A 267 -9.85 17.62 20.57
C LYS A 267 -9.41 16.94 21.86
N ASN A 268 -9.59 17.64 22.98
CA ASN A 268 -9.41 17.06 24.31
C ASN A 268 -10.75 16.52 24.84
N ILE A 269 -10.72 15.91 26.03
CA ILE A 269 -11.90 15.35 26.71
C ILE A 269 -13.08 16.33 26.80
N PHE A 270 -12.86 17.64 26.93
CA PHE A 270 -13.94 18.63 26.97
C PHE A 270 -14.65 18.76 25.62
N ASP A 271 -13.86 18.87 24.56
CA ASP A 271 -14.37 19.05 23.21
C ASP A 271 -15.16 17.80 22.79
N LEU A 272 -14.63 16.62 23.12
CA LEU A 272 -15.28 15.34 22.81
C LEU A 272 -16.58 15.11 23.61
N ILE A 273 -16.66 15.53 24.88
CA ILE A 273 -17.92 15.50 25.66
C ILE A 273 -18.94 16.49 25.07
N SER A 274 -18.51 17.72 24.78
CA SER A 274 -19.37 18.78 24.25
C SER A 274 -19.99 18.38 22.90
N ASP A 275 -19.20 17.74 22.05
CA ASP A 275 -19.63 17.27 20.74
C ASP A 275 -20.43 15.95 20.80
N LYS A 276 -20.67 15.42 22.01
CA LYS A 276 -21.35 14.12 22.24
C LYS A 276 -20.67 12.96 21.52
N ILE A 277 -19.34 13.02 21.38
CA ILE A 277 -18.52 11.96 20.78
C ILE A 277 -18.20 10.88 21.82
N ILE A 278 -18.04 11.28 23.08
CA ILE A 278 -17.79 10.39 24.22
C ILE A 278 -18.79 10.66 25.34
N GLU A 279 -18.92 9.67 26.21
CA GLU A 279 -19.59 9.77 27.49
C GLU A 279 -18.61 9.43 28.61
N VAL A 280 -18.67 10.16 29.72
CA VAL A 280 -17.72 10.07 30.83
C VAL A 280 -18.46 10.01 32.16
N GLU A 281 -18.16 8.99 32.96
CA GLU A 281 -18.51 8.88 34.37
C GLU A 281 -17.24 9.06 35.20
N THR A 282 -17.35 9.76 36.33
CA THR A 282 -16.20 10.03 37.19
C THR A 282 -16.56 9.74 38.64
N GLN A 283 -15.56 9.24 39.38
CA GLN A 283 -15.68 8.85 40.76
C GLN A 283 -14.43 9.29 41.53
N GLY A 284 -14.62 9.74 42.77
CA GLY A 284 -13.50 9.99 43.68
C GLY A 284 -12.80 8.69 44.05
N SER A 285 -11.54 8.80 44.43
CA SER A 285 -10.76 7.69 44.98
C SER A 285 -10.01 8.19 46.20
N ASN A 286 -9.10 9.14 45.98
CA ASN A 286 -8.26 9.75 47.01
C ASN A 286 -7.77 11.13 46.54
N ILE A 287 -6.77 11.69 47.22
CA ILE A 287 -6.20 13.02 46.93
C ILE A 287 -5.38 13.08 45.63
N THR A 288 -4.99 11.93 45.07
CA THR A 288 -4.01 11.83 43.97
C THR A 288 -4.57 11.38 42.62
N GLU A 289 -5.85 10.99 42.58
CA GLU A 289 -6.45 10.46 41.36
C GLU A 289 -7.98 10.60 41.30
N VAL A 290 -8.50 10.57 40.08
CA VAL A 290 -9.93 10.44 39.77
C VAL A 290 -10.14 9.19 38.93
N ASN A 291 -11.05 8.32 39.37
CA ASN A 291 -11.46 7.17 38.59
C ASN A 291 -12.41 7.63 37.49
N VAL A 292 -12.12 7.24 36.26
CA VAL A 292 -12.90 7.62 35.08
C VAL A 292 -13.32 6.38 34.31
N ARG A 293 -14.62 6.30 34.03
CA ARG A 293 -15.16 5.39 33.02
C ARG A 293 -15.53 6.20 31.81
N ILE A 294 -15.11 5.75 30.64
CA ILE A 294 -15.32 6.45 29.39
C ILE A 294 -15.72 5.47 28.29
N ARG A 295 -16.65 5.88 27.43
CA ARG A 295 -17.00 5.14 26.20
C ARG A 295 -17.22 6.09 25.04
N LYS A 296 -16.98 5.60 23.82
CA LYS A 296 -17.30 6.34 22.61
C LYS A 296 -18.78 6.15 22.25
N LEU A 297 -19.39 7.21 21.71
CA LEU A 297 -20.77 7.24 21.21
C LEU A 297 -20.81 7.21 19.67
N VAL A 298 -19.64 7.05 19.05
CA VAL A 298 -19.43 7.10 17.60
C VAL A 298 -18.87 5.77 17.09
N PRO A 299 -19.12 5.42 15.83
CA PRO A 299 -18.76 4.11 15.29
C PRO A 299 -17.27 3.96 14.95
N TYR A 300 -16.50 5.03 14.81
CA TYR A 300 -15.04 5.01 14.59
C TYR A 300 -14.25 5.07 15.91
N GLU A 301 -12.95 4.83 15.82
CA GLU A 301 -12.02 4.95 16.95
C GLU A 301 -11.85 6.41 17.40
N VAL A 302 -11.71 6.62 18.71
CA VAL A 302 -11.54 7.95 19.31
C VAL A 302 -10.34 7.95 20.22
N ASN A 303 -9.39 8.86 19.93
CA ASN A 303 -8.30 9.17 20.84
C ASN A 303 -8.73 10.31 21.77
N VAL A 304 -8.81 10.03 23.07
CA VAL A 304 -9.22 11.00 24.09
C VAL A 304 -7.98 11.53 24.79
N LEU A 305 -7.74 12.83 24.64
CA LEU A 305 -6.67 13.54 25.36
C LEU A 305 -7.23 14.21 26.61
N VAL A 306 -6.70 13.87 27.78
CA VAL A 306 -6.96 14.58 29.04
C VAL A 306 -5.73 15.43 29.37
N PRO A 307 -5.72 16.72 29.03
CA PRO A 307 -4.56 17.57 29.25
C PRO A 307 -4.34 17.87 30.74
N PRO A 308 -3.09 18.17 31.15
CA PRO A 308 -2.81 18.76 32.45
C PRO A 308 -3.67 20.02 32.67
N GLY A 309 -4.10 20.23 33.91
CA GLY A 309 -4.98 21.33 34.28
C GLY A 309 -6.48 21.08 34.02
N THR A 310 -6.86 19.93 33.44
CA THR A 310 -8.28 19.52 33.32
C THR A 310 -8.94 19.52 34.70
N PHE A 311 -10.12 20.15 34.83
CA PHE A 311 -10.78 20.32 36.13
C PHE A 311 -11.96 19.37 36.28
N PHE A 312 -11.97 18.63 37.38
CA PHE A 312 -13.07 17.79 37.84
C PHE A 312 -13.79 18.53 38.97
N VAL A 313 -14.92 19.14 38.64
CA VAL A 313 -15.74 19.87 39.60
C VAL A 313 -16.64 18.90 40.33
N SER A 314 -16.50 18.77 41.64
CA SER A 314 -17.33 17.86 42.43
C SER A 314 -18.79 18.29 42.34
N ARG A 315 -19.66 17.29 42.14
CA ARG A 315 -21.11 17.49 42.23
C ARG A 315 -21.58 17.61 43.68
N ASN A 316 -20.77 17.15 44.62
CA ASN A 316 -20.99 17.35 46.05
C ASN A 316 -20.33 18.66 46.48
N SER A 317 -21.13 19.63 46.94
CA SER A 317 -20.64 20.95 47.33
C SER A 317 -19.64 20.90 48.50
N SER A 318 -19.66 19.81 49.29
CA SER A 318 -18.79 19.59 50.45
C SER A 318 -17.46 18.90 50.13
N SER A 319 -17.26 18.45 48.89
CA SER A 319 -16.06 17.71 48.47
C SER A 319 -15.13 18.58 47.60
N GLN A 320 -13.82 18.31 47.67
CA GLN A 320 -12.81 19.03 46.89
C GLN A 320 -13.01 18.81 45.39
N ASN A 321 -12.62 19.80 44.58
CA ASN A 321 -12.46 19.61 43.14
C ASN A 321 -11.10 18.94 42.88
N MET A 322 -10.89 18.44 41.67
CA MET A 322 -9.60 17.82 41.30
C MET A 322 -9.06 18.43 40.01
N VAL A 323 -7.73 18.49 39.88
CA VAL A 323 -7.02 19.00 38.70
C VAL A 323 -6.12 17.91 38.16
N THR A 324 -6.21 17.57 36.87
CA THR A 324 -5.30 16.61 36.22
C THR A 324 -3.86 17.10 36.22
N ARG A 325 -2.93 16.21 36.56
CA ARG A 325 -1.49 16.50 36.68
C ARG A 325 -0.71 16.24 35.40
N THR A 326 -0.96 15.09 34.78
CA THR A 326 -0.22 14.59 33.61
C THR A 326 -1.13 14.46 32.40
N LEU A 327 -0.56 14.54 31.19
CA LEU A 327 -1.33 14.26 29.98
C LEU A 327 -1.70 12.77 29.96
N LYS A 328 -3.00 12.47 29.93
CA LYS A 328 -3.48 11.11 29.71
C LYS A 328 -3.99 10.98 28.28
N ASN A 329 -3.58 9.92 27.61
CA ASN A 329 -4.12 9.51 26.31
C ASN A 329 -4.89 8.19 26.50
N ILE A 330 -6.13 8.14 26.02
CA ILE A 330 -7.00 6.97 26.08
C ILE A 330 -7.48 6.67 24.66
N ASN A 331 -7.17 5.48 24.14
CA ASN A 331 -7.67 5.05 22.84
C ASN A 331 -8.94 4.20 23.03
N LEU A 332 -10.05 4.60 22.41
CA LEU A 332 -11.32 3.89 22.46
C LEU A 332 -11.59 3.23 21.11
N THR A 333 -11.43 1.92 21.05
CA THR A 333 -11.63 1.11 19.83
C THR A 333 -13.02 0.47 19.76
N ASP A 334 -13.68 0.27 20.91
CA ASP A 334 -15.04 -0.29 21.01
C ASP A 334 -15.99 0.63 21.81
N ASN A 335 -17.27 0.24 21.86
CA ASN A 335 -18.33 1.03 22.52
C ASN A 335 -18.53 0.65 24.00
N ASN A 336 -17.67 -0.22 24.55
CA ASN A 336 -17.75 -0.63 25.95
C ASN A 336 -17.23 0.48 26.87
N TRP A 337 -17.58 0.39 28.15
CA TRP A 337 -17.02 1.27 29.17
C TRP A 337 -15.58 0.87 29.47
N HIS A 338 -14.65 1.78 29.23
CA HIS A 338 -13.24 1.64 29.58
C HIS A 338 -13.00 2.36 30.90
N ALA A 339 -12.52 1.65 31.92
CA ALA A 339 -12.16 2.23 33.21
C ALA A 339 -10.66 2.55 33.24
N THR A 340 -10.32 3.75 33.71
CA THR A 340 -8.93 4.16 33.93
C THR A 340 -8.83 5.15 35.07
N SER A 341 -7.65 5.23 35.68
CA SER A 341 -7.34 6.28 36.67
C SER A 341 -6.61 7.44 35.98
N ILE A 342 -7.00 8.65 36.38
CA ILE A 342 -6.39 9.91 35.95
C ILE A 342 -5.66 10.53 37.13
N ASP A 343 -4.35 10.71 36.97
CA ASP A 343 -3.51 11.41 37.94
C ASP A 343 -4.03 12.84 38.15
N ALA A 344 -4.44 13.12 39.38
CA ALA A 344 -5.04 14.39 39.75
C ALA A 344 -4.52 14.89 41.10
N ALA A 345 -4.76 16.15 41.40
CA ALA A 345 -4.51 16.71 42.72
C ALA A 345 -5.73 17.50 43.17
N CYS A 346 -5.92 17.55 44.48
CA CYS A 346 -7.04 18.24 45.09
C CYS A 346 -6.98 19.76 44.88
N ALA A 347 -8.15 20.38 44.74
CA ALA A 347 -8.36 21.82 44.71
C ALA A 347 -9.56 22.16 45.61
N ASN A 348 -9.58 23.36 46.19
CA ASN A 348 -10.53 23.75 47.24
C ASN A 348 -10.24 23.06 48.57
N ARG A 349 -9.01 23.31 49.08
CA ARG A 349 -8.43 22.71 50.30
C ARG A 349 -9.36 22.58 51.51
N ILE A 350 -10.31 23.50 51.69
CA ILE A 350 -11.18 23.60 52.88
C ILE A 350 -12.24 22.48 52.89
N LYS A 351 -12.50 21.86 51.72
CA LYS A 351 -13.53 20.84 51.56
C LYS A 351 -13.01 19.43 51.85
N LYS A 352 -13.93 18.47 52.03
CA LYS A 352 -13.60 17.07 52.29
C LYS A 352 -12.89 16.45 51.08
N ILE A 353 -11.85 15.65 51.32
CA ILE A 353 -11.22 14.84 50.26
C ILE A 353 -12.28 13.92 49.63
N PRO A 354 -12.43 13.91 48.29
CA PRO A 354 -13.44 13.10 47.63
C PRO A 354 -13.21 11.61 47.85
N GLY A 355 -14.27 10.89 48.20
CA GLY A 355 -14.29 9.44 48.29
C GLY A 355 -15.01 8.79 47.12
N GLU A 356 -15.19 7.47 47.18
CA GLU A 356 -15.86 6.70 46.13
C GLU A 356 -17.32 7.14 45.87
N ASP A 357 -18.01 7.75 46.84
CA ASP A 357 -19.38 8.24 46.64
C ASP A 357 -19.43 9.60 45.92
N ASP A 358 -18.30 10.27 45.75
CA ASP A 358 -18.24 11.57 45.09
C ASP A 358 -18.07 11.42 43.57
N SER A 359 -18.84 12.18 42.81
CA SER A 359 -18.73 12.25 41.35
C SER A 359 -18.43 13.67 40.89
N PHE A 360 -17.84 13.80 39.71
CA PHE A 360 -17.39 15.08 39.16
C PHE A 360 -18.03 15.41 37.81
N GLN A 361 -18.02 16.69 37.50
CA GLN A 361 -18.25 17.23 36.16
C GLN A 361 -16.91 17.67 35.59
N VAL A 362 -16.60 17.19 34.39
CA VAL A 362 -15.39 17.57 33.64
C VAL A 362 -15.61 18.98 33.07
N ARG A 363 -14.82 19.98 33.51
CA ARG A 363 -14.87 21.36 33.03
C ARG A 363 -13.49 21.94 32.75
N ARG A 364 -13.41 22.89 31.81
CA ARG A 364 -12.20 23.72 31.66
C ARG A 364 -11.99 24.52 32.93
N SER A 365 -10.78 24.53 33.47
CA SER A 365 -10.48 25.32 34.66
C SER A 365 -10.61 26.82 34.36
N PRO A 366 -11.17 27.65 35.26
CA PRO A 366 -11.09 29.11 35.15
C PRO A 366 -9.64 29.61 35.02
N ASN A 367 -8.69 28.87 35.60
CA ASN A 367 -7.26 29.18 35.58
C ASN A 367 -6.49 28.26 34.59
N GLN A 368 -7.14 27.74 33.54
CA GLN A 368 -6.59 26.71 32.64
C GLN A 368 -5.17 27.04 32.16
N LYS A 369 -4.91 28.27 31.71
CA LYS A 369 -3.60 28.67 31.19
C LYS A 369 -2.52 28.66 32.27
N GLU A 370 -2.84 29.13 33.48
CA GLU A 370 -1.90 29.12 34.61
C GLU A 370 -1.61 27.69 35.06
N LEU A 371 -2.64 26.85 35.17
CA LEU A 371 -2.49 25.45 35.56
C LEU A 371 -1.75 24.63 34.51
N GLU A 372 -2.01 24.84 33.23
CA GLU A 372 -1.31 24.14 32.14
C GLU A 372 0.20 24.45 32.17
N ILE A 373 0.57 25.72 32.32
CA ILE A 373 1.97 26.13 32.45
C ILE A 373 2.56 25.61 33.76
N LEU A 374 1.82 25.70 34.87
CA LEU A 374 2.27 25.21 36.17
C LEU A 374 2.55 23.70 36.13
N MET A 375 1.63 22.89 35.59
CA MET A 375 1.80 21.43 35.50
C MET A 375 3.00 21.07 34.62
N LYS A 376 3.26 21.83 33.56
CA LYS A 376 4.47 21.65 32.75
C LYS A 376 5.75 21.89 33.54
N VAL A 377 5.82 22.98 34.32
CA VAL A 377 7.01 23.25 35.14
C VAL A 377 7.15 22.21 36.27
N LEU A 378 6.05 21.80 36.88
CA LEU A 378 6.05 20.77 37.92
C LEU A 378 6.61 19.43 37.41
N SER A 379 6.22 19.01 36.21
CA SER A 379 6.71 17.76 35.62
C SER A 379 8.19 17.82 35.21
N GLU A 380 8.67 18.98 34.77
CA GLU A 380 10.09 19.21 34.43
C GLU A 380 11.00 19.27 35.66
N GLU A 381 10.48 19.73 36.80
CA GLU A 381 11.27 19.96 38.03
C GLU A 381 11.28 18.77 39.01
N TYR A 382 10.58 17.66 38.69
CA TYR A 382 10.51 16.42 39.47
C TYR A 382 10.34 16.63 40.98
N VAL A 383 9.30 17.39 41.37
CA VAL A 383 9.09 17.78 42.77
C VAL A 383 8.26 16.78 43.56
N SER A 384 8.28 16.88 44.89
CA SER A 384 7.49 16.01 45.75
C SER A 384 5.99 16.34 45.67
N SER A 385 5.13 15.39 46.06
CA SER A 385 3.67 15.54 46.09
C SER A 385 3.21 16.73 46.93
N GLU A 386 3.95 17.06 47.99
CA GLU A 386 3.63 18.16 48.91
C GLU A 386 3.87 19.52 48.27
N VAL A 387 5.00 19.66 47.57
CA VAL A 387 5.35 20.87 46.81
C VAL A 387 4.35 21.09 45.67
N GLU A 388 3.98 20.01 44.98
CA GLU A 388 2.99 20.02 43.92
C GLU A 388 1.61 20.46 44.43
N GLN A 389 1.12 19.83 45.50
CA GLN A 389 -0.15 20.16 46.12
C GLN A 389 -0.19 21.61 46.62
N ALA A 390 0.90 22.09 47.22
CA ALA A 390 1.05 23.47 47.66
C ALA A 390 0.99 24.46 46.49
N ALA A 391 1.70 24.18 45.39
CA ALA A 391 1.70 25.03 44.20
C ALA A 391 0.30 25.10 43.58
N ILE A 392 -0.41 23.97 43.53
CA ILE A 392 -1.79 23.92 43.03
C ILE A 392 -2.72 24.76 43.90
N TRP A 393 -2.66 24.66 45.24
CA TRP A 393 -3.50 25.46 46.14
C TRP A 393 -3.17 26.97 46.12
N ILE A 394 -1.92 27.35 45.88
CA ILE A 394 -1.56 28.76 45.64
C ILE A 394 -2.28 29.30 44.39
N VAL A 395 -2.40 28.48 43.34
CA VAL A 395 -3.05 28.89 42.08
C VAL A 395 -4.57 28.83 42.17
N THR A 396 -5.13 27.73 42.64
CA THR A 396 -6.58 27.47 42.63
C THR A 396 -7.32 28.14 43.77
N ASP A 397 -6.74 28.17 44.96
CA ASP A 397 -7.40 28.63 46.19
C ASP A 397 -6.82 29.92 46.76
N ASN A 398 -5.78 30.47 46.11
CA ASN A 398 -5.01 31.61 46.60
C ASN A 398 -4.54 31.40 48.05
N ALA A 399 -4.08 30.20 48.38
CA ALA A 399 -3.70 29.80 49.74
C ALA A 399 -2.55 30.65 50.30
N ASP A 400 -2.59 30.91 51.60
CA ASP A 400 -1.50 31.44 52.42
C ASP A 400 -0.71 30.31 53.13
N PHE A 401 0.29 30.62 53.95
CA PHE A 401 1.13 29.58 54.57
C PHE A 401 0.37 28.78 55.64
N ASP A 402 -0.53 29.41 56.37
CA ASP A 402 -1.38 28.75 57.35
C ASP A 402 -2.34 27.76 56.69
N ASP A 403 -2.94 28.19 55.59
CA ASP A 403 -3.83 27.42 54.73
C ASP A 403 -3.20 26.11 54.22
N LEU A 404 -1.92 26.14 53.84
CA LEU A 404 -1.19 24.95 53.40
C LEU A 404 -1.02 23.91 54.52
N GLY A 405 -1.15 24.33 55.78
CA GLY A 405 -1.02 23.49 56.97
C GLY A 405 -2.16 22.51 57.22
N ILE A 406 -3.27 22.66 56.49
CA ILE A 406 -4.44 21.78 56.60
C ILE A 406 -4.08 20.33 56.26
N LEU A 407 -3.08 20.12 55.39
CA LEU A 407 -2.56 18.79 55.10
C LEU A 407 -1.70 18.30 56.27
N VAL A 408 -2.23 17.36 57.04
CA VAL A 408 -1.55 16.74 58.19
C VAL A 408 -1.39 15.24 58.01
N ARG A 409 -0.21 14.71 58.36
CA ARG A 409 0.02 13.27 58.43
C ARG A 409 -0.34 12.79 59.84
N ARG A 410 -1.16 11.74 59.92
CA ARG A 410 -1.59 11.11 61.17
C ARG A 410 -1.16 9.65 61.19
N SER A 411 -0.69 9.17 62.35
CA SER A 411 -0.47 7.74 62.58
C SER A 411 -1.81 7.04 62.80
N ALA A 412 -1.92 5.75 62.47
CA ALA A 412 -3.15 4.97 62.63
C ALA A 412 -3.64 4.84 64.09
N TYR A 413 -2.81 5.26 65.07
CA TYR A 413 -3.07 5.14 66.50
C TYR A 413 -3.35 6.49 67.21
N ASP A 414 -3.31 7.63 66.50
CA ASP A 414 -3.50 8.95 67.12
C ASP A 414 -4.96 9.44 66.97
N TYR A 415 -5.65 9.61 68.10
CA TYR A 415 -7.04 10.11 68.15
C TYR A 415 -7.15 11.65 68.07
N TYR A 416 -6.08 12.40 68.37
CA TYR A 416 -6.03 13.87 68.28
C TYR A 416 -4.64 14.34 67.83
N GLY A 417 -4.60 15.38 66.99
CA GLY A 417 -3.36 15.96 66.46
C GLY A 417 -2.90 15.33 65.14
N GLY A 418 -1.91 15.97 64.52
CA GLY A 418 -1.29 15.56 63.25
C GLY A 418 -0.13 16.51 62.91
N THR A 419 0.89 16.00 62.22
CA THR A 419 2.04 16.84 61.84
C THR A 419 1.77 17.46 60.47
N ARG A 420 1.89 18.79 60.37
CA ARG A 420 1.84 19.53 59.10
C ARG A 420 2.80 18.91 58.09
N VAL A 421 2.26 18.60 56.92
CA VAL A 421 2.99 17.95 55.82
C VAL A 421 3.72 18.99 54.97
N ILE A 422 3.05 20.08 54.62
CA ILE A 422 3.64 21.18 53.84
C ILE A 422 4.28 22.18 54.81
N LYS A 423 5.61 22.13 54.92
CA LYS A 423 6.40 23.02 55.79
C LYS A 423 6.99 24.18 54.96
N GLU A 424 7.84 24.97 55.57
CA GLU A 424 8.45 26.16 54.99
C GLU A 424 9.24 25.85 53.72
N TYR A 425 9.94 24.70 53.70
CA TYR A 425 10.65 24.23 52.51
C TYR A 425 9.69 23.99 51.34
N GLU A 426 8.64 23.19 51.56
CA GLU A 426 7.69 22.84 50.51
C GLU A 426 6.94 24.09 50.01
N ALA A 427 6.54 24.98 50.91
CA ALA A 427 5.89 26.24 50.57
C ALA A 427 6.80 27.17 49.75
N ALA A 428 8.06 27.35 50.17
CA ALA A 428 9.03 28.17 49.43
C ALA A 428 9.33 27.59 48.04
N ARG A 429 9.48 26.26 47.94
CA ARG A 429 9.71 25.58 46.67
C ARG A 429 8.48 25.69 45.75
N ALA A 430 7.27 25.57 46.28
CA ALA A 430 6.04 25.80 45.53
C ALA A 430 5.92 27.23 45.00
N MET A 431 6.29 28.23 45.81
CA MET A 431 6.38 29.63 45.37
C MET A 431 7.38 29.80 44.22
N GLN A 432 8.53 29.13 44.28
CA GLN A 432 9.55 29.16 43.23
C GLN A 432 9.05 28.56 41.91
N ILE A 433 8.34 27.43 41.98
CA ILE A 433 7.73 26.79 40.81
C ILE A 433 6.65 27.68 40.20
N CYS A 434 5.78 28.28 41.02
CA CYS A 434 4.78 29.23 40.54
C CYS A 434 5.45 30.41 39.82
N ALA A 435 6.54 30.95 40.38
CA ALA A 435 7.30 32.02 39.75
C ALA A 435 7.95 31.58 38.41
N LYS A 436 8.53 30.37 38.34
CA LYS A 436 9.05 29.77 37.09
C LYS A 436 7.95 29.60 36.04
N ALA A 437 6.74 29.24 36.47
CA ALA A 437 5.53 29.18 35.65
C ALA A 437 4.97 30.57 35.27
N LYS A 438 5.69 31.66 35.56
CA LYS A 438 5.29 33.06 35.32
C LYS A 438 4.02 33.48 36.04
N ILE A 439 3.65 32.77 37.11
CA ILE A 439 2.52 33.11 37.98
C ILE A 439 3.01 34.15 38.99
N SER A 440 2.29 35.26 39.11
CA SER A 440 2.70 36.39 39.95
C SER A 440 2.46 36.09 41.44
N ILE A 441 3.43 35.45 42.09
CA ILE A 441 3.32 35.09 43.51
C ILE A 441 3.14 36.33 44.42
N LYS A 442 3.65 37.51 44.02
CA LYS A 442 3.47 38.77 44.76
C LYS A 442 2.01 39.22 44.88
N ARG A 443 1.13 38.69 44.03
CA ARG A 443 -0.32 38.94 44.06
C ARG A 443 -1.10 37.84 44.77
N LYS A 444 -0.43 36.79 45.24
CA LYS A 444 -1.05 35.66 45.94
C LYS A 444 -0.93 35.83 47.46
N ALA A 445 -1.83 35.20 48.22
CA ALA A 445 -1.87 35.36 49.68
C ALA A 445 -0.58 34.87 50.36
N ILE A 446 -0.01 33.76 49.89
CA ILE A 446 1.28 33.18 50.34
C ILE A 446 2.45 34.19 50.40
N TRP A 447 2.38 35.28 49.63
CA TRP A 447 3.43 36.31 49.67
C TRP A 447 3.49 37.07 50.99
N LYS A 448 2.36 37.20 51.69
CA LYS A 448 2.30 37.88 52.99
C LYS A 448 3.15 37.13 54.04
N ASP A 449 3.25 35.82 53.90
CA ASP A 449 3.95 34.95 54.84
C ASP A 449 5.41 34.70 54.44
N LYS A 450 5.90 35.39 53.40
CA LYS A 450 7.29 35.31 52.92
C LYS A 450 8.30 35.36 54.06
N SER A 451 8.11 36.30 55.00
CA SER A 451 9.04 36.50 56.12
C SER A 451 9.03 35.34 57.12
N GLU A 452 7.88 34.71 57.33
CA GLU A 452 7.73 33.53 58.17
C GLU A 452 8.39 32.32 57.53
N ILE A 453 8.04 32.06 56.26
CA ILE A 453 8.61 30.96 55.47
C ILE A 453 10.14 31.07 55.44
N ILE A 454 10.71 32.25 55.21
CA ILE A 454 12.17 32.46 55.21
C ILE A 454 12.81 32.08 56.55
N LYS A 455 12.14 32.32 57.69
CA LYS A 455 12.71 32.00 59.01
C LYS A 455 12.85 30.50 59.23
N GLY A 456 11.91 29.70 58.73
CA GLY A 456 11.95 28.23 58.85
C GLY A 456 12.79 27.52 57.76
N LEU A 457 13.30 28.26 56.76
CA LEU A 457 14.21 27.69 55.77
C LEU A 457 15.64 27.55 56.31
N GLU A 458 16.27 26.41 56.01
CA GLU A 458 17.72 26.24 56.12
C GLU A 458 18.47 27.20 55.17
N ASP A 459 19.71 27.54 55.52
CA ASP A 459 20.54 28.39 54.68
C ASP A 459 20.92 27.66 53.39
N GLY A 460 20.58 28.25 52.25
CA GLY A 460 20.78 27.64 50.93
C GLY A 460 20.14 28.45 49.80
N GLU A 461 20.22 27.92 48.58
CA GLU A 461 19.81 28.63 47.37
C GLU A 461 18.34 29.06 47.38
N LEU A 462 17.44 28.20 47.90
CA LEU A 462 16.01 28.50 47.96
C LEU A 462 15.71 29.70 48.88
N LYS A 463 16.41 29.80 50.02
CA LYS A 463 16.28 30.93 50.96
C LYS A 463 16.85 32.22 50.37
N VAL A 464 17.98 32.13 49.66
CA VAL A 464 18.58 33.28 48.95
C VAL A 464 17.65 33.76 47.83
N TRP A 465 17.12 32.83 47.03
CA TRP A 465 16.16 33.13 45.98
C TRP A 465 14.93 33.84 46.56
N LEU A 466 14.30 33.29 47.60
CA LEU A 466 13.09 33.87 48.16
C LEU A 466 13.36 35.25 48.76
N LYS A 467 14.50 35.46 49.44
CA LYS A 467 14.89 36.80 49.94
C LYS A 467 14.97 37.84 48.82
N ASN A 468 15.53 37.47 47.67
CA ASN A 468 15.85 38.38 46.57
C ASN A 468 14.76 38.52 45.49
N TYR A 469 13.75 37.65 45.51
CA TYR A 469 12.56 37.76 44.65
C TYR A 469 11.67 38.92 45.09
#